data_AF-A0A535KXJ0-F1
#
_entry.id   AF-A0A535KXJ0-F1
#
_cell.length_a   1.000
_cell.length_b   1.000
_cell.length_c   1.000
_cell.angle_alpha   90.00
_cell.angle_beta   90.00
_cell.angle_gamma   90.00
#
_symmetry.space_group_name_H-M   'P 1'
#
loop_
_entity.id
_entity.type
_entity.pdbx_description
1 polymer ?
#
loop_
_entity_poly.entity_id
_entity_poly.type
_entity_poly.pdbx_seq_one_letter_code
_entity_poly.pdbx_strand_id
1 'polypeptide(L)'
;MLKTALLHKTGPQVAQEIHACIGCNECLLVCPALAEPITIDVLNRETLSGTISAPVARFARSCYQCGACVAPCPVGLHRDAMMMWMKVRLLRSARES
;
A
#
# COMPACT_ATOMS: atom_id res chain seq x y z
N MET A 1 6.97 7.31 25.07
CA MET A 1 6.56 8.30 24.06
C MET A 1 6.70 7.67 22.68
N LEU A 2 5.60 7.43 21.95
CA LEU A 2 5.69 7.09 20.53
C LEU A 2 6.21 8.34 19.81
N LYS A 3 7.41 8.28 19.22
CA LYS A 3 7.84 9.30 18.26
C LYS A 3 6.79 9.35 17.15
N THR A 4 6.24 10.53 16.87
CA THR A 4 5.40 10.74 15.69
C THR A 4 6.24 10.40 14.46
N ALA A 5 6.05 9.21 13.91
CA ALA A 5 6.69 8.83 12.66
C ALA A 5 6.07 9.70 11.56
N LEU A 6 6.87 10.61 11.00
CA LEU A 6 6.46 11.39 9.83
C LEU A 6 6.36 10.44 8.63
N LEU A 7 5.14 10.18 8.18
CA LEU A 7 4.91 9.51 6.90
C LEU A 7 5.08 10.54 5.78
N HIS A 8 5.71 10.15 4.67
CA HIS A 8 5.86 11.05 3.53
C HIS A 8 4.52 11.39 2.84
N LYS A 9 3.46 10.59 3.06
CA LYS A 9 2.05 10.94 2.81
C LYS A 9 1.17 10.53 3.98
N THR A 10 0.23 11.41 4.34
CA THR A 10 -0.81 11.16 5.35
C THR A 10 -1.91 10.23 4.81
N GLY A 11 -2.78 9.72 5.69
CA GLY A 11 -3.95 8.92 5.28
C GLY A 11 -4.84 9.59 4.22
N PRO A 12 -5.25 10.86 4.38
CA PRO A 12 -6.00 11.59 3.36
C PRO A 12 -5.27 11.72 2.02
N GLN A 13 -3.95 11.98 2.04
CA GLN A 13 -3.15 12.04 0.81
C GLN A 13 -3.06 10.67 0.13
N VAL A 14 -2.92 9.58 0.89
CA VAL A 14 -2.99 8.20 0.37
C VAL A 14 -4.36 7.91 -0.27
N ALA A 15 -5.45 8.38 0.33
CA ALA A 15 -6.77 8.22 -0.27
C ALA A 15 -6.88 8.94 -1.61
N GLN A 16 -6.34 10.15 -1.72
CA GLN A 16 -6.29 10.90 -2.98
C GLN A 16 -5.50 10.16 -4.08
N GLU A 17 -4.34 9.58 -3.73
CA GLU A 17 -3.55 8.75 -4.64
C GLU A 17 -4.35 7.54 -5.14
N ILE A 18 -5.09 6.87 -4.23
CA ILE A 18 -5.93 5.72 -4.59
C ILE A 18 -7.06 6.13 -5.53
N HIS A 19 -7.70 7.28 -5.30
CA HIS A 19 -8.76 7.77 -6.19
C HIS A 19 -8.24 8.17 -7.57
N ALA A 20 -6.96 8.54 -7.69
CA ALA A 20 -6.31 8.82 -8.97
C ALA A 20 -5.80 7.56 -9.71
N CYS A 21 -5.88 6.37 -9.09
CA CYS A 21 -5.48 5.12 -9.71
C CYS A 21 -6.40 4.73 -10.88
N ILE A 22 -5.78 4.44 -12.03
CA ILE A 22 -6.50 4.01 -13.26
C ILE A 22 -6.61 2.48 -13.43
N GLY A 23 -6.16 1.68 -12.47
CA GLY A 23 -6.33 0.22 -12.50
C GLY A 23 -5.35 -0.56 -13.38
N CYS A 24 -4.23 0.04 -13.83
CA CYS A 24 -3.34 -0.61 -14.80
C CYS A 24 -2.46 -1.77 -14.27
N ASN A 25 -2.39 -1.98 -12.96
CA ASN A 25 -1.57 -3.02 -12.30
C ASN A 25 -0.04 -2.94 -12.49
N GLU A 26 0.51 -1.99 -13.25
CA GLU A 26 1.97 -1.88 -13.51
C GLU A 26 2.82 -1.89 -12.24
N CYS A 27 2.38 -1.18 -11.21
CA CYS A 27 3.07 -1.13 -9.91
C CYS A 27 3.19 -2.49 -9.20
N LEU A 28 2.29 -3.44 -9.51
CA LEU A 28 2.34 -4.80 -8.97
C LEU A 28 3.26 -5.67 -9.83
N LEU A 29 3.20 -5.54 -11.15
CA LEU A 29 4.03 -6.29 -12.10
C LEU A 29 5.53 -6.06 -11.87
N VAL A 30 5.92 -4.83 -11.52
CA VAL A 30 7.32 -4.48 -11.25
C VAL A 30 7.79 -4.77 -9.82
N CYS A 31 6.90 -5.22 -8.92
CA CYS A 31 7.23 -5.26 -7.50
C CYS A 31 7.99 -6.55 -7.14
N PRO A 32 9.26 -6.47 -6.69
CA PRO A 32 10.04 -7.66 -6.34
C PRO A 32 9.55 -8.36 -5.05
N ALA A 33 8.74 -7.68 -4.24
CA ALA A 33 8.20 -8.23 -2.99
C ALA A 33 6.87 -8.99 -3.19
N LEU A 34 6.29 -8.94 -4.39
CA LEU A 34 5.02 -9.59 -4.68
C LEU A 34 5.24 -11.07 -5.02
N ALA A 35 5.02 -11.96 -4.05
CA ALA A 35 5.19 -13.40 -4.22
C ALA A 35 3.91 -14.12 -4.71
N GLU A 36 2.74 -13.58 -4.36
CA GLU A 36 1.43 -14.13 -4.73
C GLU A 36 0.63 -13.06 -5.49
N PRO A 37 -0.11 -13.42 -6.56
CA PRO A 37 -0.85 -12.46 -7.34
C PRO A 37 -2.00 -11.84 -6.52
N ILE A 38 -2.06 -10.50 -6.53
CA ILE A 38 -3.21 -9.69 -6.10
C ILE A 38 -3.53 -8.69 -7.21
N THR A 39 -4.73 -8.12 -7.22
CA THR A 39 -5.05 -7.00 -8.13
C THR A 39 -4.88 -5.66 -7.43
N ILE A 40 -4.61 -4.62 -8.21
CA ILE A 40 -4.50 -3.26 -7.67
C ILE A 40 -5.81 -2.79 -7.06
N ASP A 41 -6.96 -3.24 -7.58
CA ASP A 41 -8.28 -2.93 -7.02
C ASP A 41 -8.48 -3.52 -5.62
N VAL A 42 -8.05 -4.78 -5.41
CA VAL A 42 -8.06 -5.42 -4.09
C VAL A 42 -7.15 -4.65 -3.14
N LEU A 43 -5.92 -4.34 -3.56
CA LEU A 43 -4.97 -3.60 -2.74
C LEU A 43 -5.49 -2.19 -2.40
N ASN A 44 -6.03 -1.45 -3.36
CA ASN A 44 -6.59 -0.12 -3.18
C ASN A 44 -7.74 -0.13 -2.16
N ARG A 45 -8.73 -1.01 -2.36
CA ARG A 45 -9.88 -1.15 -1.46
C ARG A 45 -9.43 -1.45 -0.04
N GLU A 46 -8.55 -2.44 0.10
CA GLU A 46 -8.05 -2.88 1.40
C GLU A 46 -7.04 -1.90 2.00
N THR A 47 -6.53 -0.92 1.25
CA THR A 47 -5.73 0.20 1.77
C THR A 47 -6.61 1.31 2.34
N LEU A 48 -7.79 1.55 1.77
CA LEU A 48 -8.75 2.54 2.27
C LEU A 48 -9.50 2.09 3.52
N SER A 49 -10.09 0.89 3.48
CA SER A 49 -10.98 0.42 4.56
C SER A 49 -11.07 -1.11 4.63
N GLY A 50 -11.96 -1.62 5.48
CA GLY A 50 -12.30 -3.04 5.57
C GLY A 50 -11.22 -3.94 6.17
N THR A 51 -11.49 -5.25 6.13
CA THR A 51 -10.55 -6.30 6.57
C THR A 51 -9.39 -6.42 5.59
N ILE A 52 -8.18 -6.57 6.11
CA ILE A 52 -6.98 -6.82 5.30
C ILE A 52 -6.88 -8.34 5.08
N SER A 53 -7.00 -8.76 3.82
CA SER A 53 -6.93 -10.16 3.45
C SER A 53 -5.53 -10.74 3.70
N ALA A 54 -5.44 -12.08 3.84
CA ALA A 54 -4.16 -12.74 4.09
C ALA A 54 -3.11 -12.50 2.97
N PRO A 55 -3.46 -12.53 1.67
CA PRO A 55 -2.51 -12.20 0.59
C PRO A 55 -2.00 -10.76 0.68
N VAL A 56 -2.88 -9.78 0.92
CA VAL A 56 -2.47 -8.36 1.07
C VAL A 56 -1.62 -8.17 2.31
N ALA A 57 -1.95 -8.84 3.42
CA ALA A 57 -1.16 -8.80 4.63
C ALA A 57 0.25 -9.37 4.43
N ARG A 58 0.38 -10.50 3.70
CA ARG A 58 1.68 -11.07 3.33
C ARG A 58 2.47 -10.12 2.45
N PHE A 59 1.85 -9.58 1.39
CA PHE A 59 2.50 -8.62 0.50
C PHE A 59 3.01 -7.38 1.25
N ALA A 60 2.19 -6.79 2.12
CA ALA A 60 2.57 -5.63 2.91
C ALA A 60 3.71 -5.92 3.90
N ARG A 61 3.77 -7.13 4.47
CA ARG A 61 4.90 -7.55 5.32
C ARG A 61 6.18 -7.75 4.51
N SER A 62 6.08 -8.32 3.30
CA SER A 62 7.22 -8.53 2.39
C SER A 62 7.73 -7.23 1.76
N CYS A 63 6.88 -6.21 1.62
CA CYS A 63 7.29 -4.92 1.07
C CYS A 63 8.39 -4.28 1.92
N TYR A 64 9.59 -4.11 1.38
CA TYR A 64 10.73 -3.49 2.07
C TYR A 64 10.97 -2.03 1.64
N GLN A 65 9.94 -1.36 1.12
CA GLN A 65 9.94 0.07 0.79
C GLN A 65 11.04 0.48 -0.22
N CYS A 66 11.23 -0.33 -1.27
CA CYS A 66 12.25 -0.07 -2.30
C CYS A 66 11.88 1.02 -3.32
N GLY A 67 10.61 1.42 -3.41
CA GLY A 67 10.17 2.45 -4.35
C GLY A 67 10.02 2.01 -5.82
N ALA A 68 10.27 0.73 -6.16
CA ALA A 68 10.20 0.24 -7.54
C ALA A 68 8.84 0.48 -8.22
N CYS A 69 7.77 0.59 -7.44
CA CYS A 69 6.41 0.83 -7.90
C CYS A 69 6.07 2.28 -8.27
N VAL A 70 6.96 3.25 -8.01
CA VAL A 70 6.72 4.69 -8.25
C VAL A 70 6.94 5.04 -9.73
N ALA A 71 8.14 4.80 -10.26
CA ALA A 71 8.51 5.13 -11.64
C ALA A 71 7.59 4.53 -12.73
N PRO A 72 7.11 3.27 -12.64
CA PRO A 72 6.25 2.68 -13.67
C PRO A 72 4.79 3.12 -13.58
N CYS A 73 4.39 3.94 -12.60
CA CYS A 73 3.01 4.39 -12.51
C CYS A 73 2.71 5.45 -13.58
N PRO A 74 1.82 5.19 -14.56
CA PRO A 74 1.60 6.12 -15.68
C PRO A 74 0.91 7.43 -15.26
N VAL A 75 0.32 7.46 -14.06
CA VAL A 75 -0.31 8.64 -13.46
C VAL A 75 0.48 9.18 -12.25
N GLY A 76 1.74 8.76 -12.10
CA GLY A 76 2.69 9.37 -11.16
C GLY A 76 2.41 9.13 -9.68
N LEU A 77 1.79 8.00 -9.32
CA LEU A 77 1.39 7.72 -7.93
C LEU A 77 2.54 7.20 -7.07
N HIS A 78 2.55 7.62 -5.80
CA HIS A 78 3.48 7.11 -4.79
C HIS A 78 2.94 5.85 -4.13
N ARG A 79 3.08 4.72 -4.83
CA ARG A 79 2.61 3.41 -4.37
C ARG A 79 3.37 2.90 -3.14
N ASP A 80 4.61 3.32 -2.95
CA ASP A 80 5.39 3.11 -1.74
C ASP A 80 4.74 3.77 -0.50
N ALA A 81 4.21 4.99 -0.64
CA ALA A 81 3.40 5.67 0.39
C ALA A 81 2.18 4.86 0.80
N MET A 82 1.46 4.36 -0.20
CA MET A 82 0.29 3.52 0.02
C MET A 82 0.64 2.24 0.77
N MET A 83 1.75 1.59 0.39
CA MET A 83 2.24 0.40 1.11
C MET A 83 2.68 0.72 2.54
N MET A 84 3.28 1.89 2.78
CA MET A 84 3.61 2.31 4.14
C MET A 84 2.34 2.54 4.98
N TRP A 85 1.30 3.13 4.40
CA TRP A 85 0.00 3.27 5.07
C TRP A 85 -0.66 1.91 5.35
N MET A 86 -0.59 0.97 4.41
CA MET A 86 -1.07 -0.41 4.61
C MET A 86 -0.37 -1.07 5.82
N LYS A 87 0.95 -0.89 5.97
CA LYS A 87 1.69 -1.37 7.14
C LYS A 87 1.19 -0.75 8.45
N VAL A 88 0.92 0.56 8.45
CA VAL A 88 0.36 1.25 9.62
C VAL A 88 -1.01 0.67 9.98
N ARG A 89 -1.87 0.40 8.99
CA ARG A 89 -3.17 -0.23 9.21
C ARG A 89 -3.04 -1.64 9.78
N LEU A 90 -2.17 -2.48 9.22
CA LEU A 90 -1.90 -3.82 9.76
C LEU A 90 -1.47 -3.79 11.23
N LEU A 91 -0.58 -2.85 11.58
CA LEU A 91 -0.13 -2.68 12.97
C LEU A 91 -1.24 -2.22 13.91
N ARG A 92 -2.23 -1.46 13.42
CA ARG A 92 -3.38 -1.03 14.21
C ARG A 92 -4.36 -2.18 14.44
N SER A 93 -4.72 -2.92 13.39
CA SER A 93 -5.62 -4.07 13.51
C SER A 93 -5.06 -5.17 14.43
N ALA A 94 -3.75 -5.39 14.43
CA ALA A 94 -3.10 -6.34 15.34
C ALA A 94 -3.10 -5.92 16.82
N ARG A 95 -3.33 -4.63 17.14
CA ARG A 95 -3.47 -4.15 18.53
C ARG A 95 -4.90 -4.23 19.05
N GLU A 96 -5.86 -4.39 18.15
CA GLU A 96 -7.30 -4.44 18.44
C GLU A 96 -7.83 -5.89 18.51
N SER A 97 -6.98 -6.88 18.17
CA SER A 97 -7.25 -8.32 18.25
C SER A 97 -6.61 -8.93 19.49
#